data_AF-A0A0N4WA13-F1
#
_entry.id   AF-A0A0N4WA13-F1
#
_cell.length_a   1.000
_cell.length_b   1.000
_cell.length_c   1.000
_cell.angle_alpha   90.00
_cell.angle_beta   90.00
_cell.angle_gamma   90.00
#
_symmetry.space_group_name_H-M   'P 1'
#
loop_
_entity.id
_entity.type
_entity.pdbx_description
1 polymer ?
#
loop_
_entity_poly.entity_id
_entity_poly.type
_entity_poly.pdbx_seq_one_letter_code
_entity_poly.pdbx_strand_id
1 'polypeptide(L)'
;MSPSSQAVVGREEVGSRAQLGTYDGSWQRLFPEWVQIIQDDIRSAQTNPRRARNPSDIYQTAHPEQARRQVVPEHASSQDVLSSALRETVGSAFHGNIPAAVEANLSSSSATSAFSELLDSAIQRRLDQDNDYDPSRYPNINRRYSRK
;
A
#
# COMPACT_ATOMS: atom_id res chain seq x y z
N MET A 1 -38.92 26.23 -0.20
CA MET A 1 -37.86 25.25 0.13
C MET A 1 -36.82 25.34 -0.97
N SER A 2 -35.73 26.06 -0.70
CA SER A 2 -34.56 26.12 -1.58
C SER A 2 -33.46 25.30 -0.94
N PRO A 3 -32.71 24.47 -1.68
CA PRO A 3 -31.39 24.06 -1.23
C PRO A 3 -30.36 25.07 -1.71
N SER A 4 -29.62 25.57 -0.72
CA SER A 4 -28.49 26.47 -0.82
C SER A 4 -27.26 25.73 -1.38
N SER A 5 -26.45 26.45 -2.16
CA SER A 5 -25.17 26.01 -2.67
C SER A 5 -24.16 25.73 -1.55
N GLN A 6 -23.49 24.58 -1.59
CA GLN A 6 -22.15 24.43 -1.05
C GLN A 6 -21.23 23.98 -2.19
N ALA A 7 -20.27 24.87 -2.49
CA ALA A 7 -19.22 24.65 -3.47
C ALA A 7 -18.22 23.62 -2.93
N VAL A 8 -18.03 22.52 -3.66
CA VAL A 8 -16.86 21.67 -3.54
C VAL A 8 -15.70 22.39 -4.23
N VAL A 9 -14.82 22.97 -3.42
CA VAL A 9 -13.54 23.52 -3.83
C VAL A 9 -12.57 22.37 -4.08
N GLY A 10 -11.89 22.38 -5.22
CA GLY A 10 -10.76 21.49 -5.49
C GLY A 10 -10.96 20.47 -6.61
N ARG A 11 -11.69 20.82 -7.68
CA ARG A 11 -11.52 20.12 -8.96
C ARG A 11 -10.33 20.78 -9.65
N GLU A 12 -9.14 20.22 -9.49
CA GLU A 12 -8.05 20.49 -10.44
C GLU A 12 -8.60 20.17 -11.82
N GLU A 13 -8.73 21.22 -12.63
CA GLU A 13 -9.07 21.10 -14.02
C GLU A 13 -7.94 20.33 -14.69
N VAL A 14 -8.16 19.04 -14.91
CA VAL A 14 -7.41 18.26 -15.90
C VAL A 14 -7.83 18.79 -17.27
N GLY A 15 -7.32 19.98 -17.58
CA GLY A 15 -7.43 20.67 -18.85
C GLY A 15 -6.54 19.97 -19.86
N SER A 16 -6.94 18.76 -20.24
CA SER A 16 -6.60 18.10 -21.50
C SER A 16 -7.52 16.89 -21.64
N ARG A 17 -8.82 17.20 -21.81
CA ARG A 17 -9.77 16.27 -22.42
C ARG A 17 -9.22 15.98 -23.82
N ALA A 18 -8.41 14.95 -23.96
CA ALA A 18 -8.03 14.39 -25.25
C ALA A 18 -9.35 14.25 -26.03
N GLN A 19 -9.49 15.05 -27.08
CA GLN A 19 -10.69 15.00 -27.91
C GLN A 19 -10.65 13.65 -28.62
N LEU A 20 -11.34 12.68 -28.03
CA LEU A 20 -11.55 11.33 -28.53
C LEU A 20 -12.50 11.36 -29.75
N GLY A 21 -12.32 12.33 -30.66
CA GLY A 21 -13.28 12.68 -31.70
C GLY A 21 -13.40 11.67 -32.84
N THR A 22 -12.55 10.62 -32.84
CA THR A 22 -12.50 9.61 -33.90
C THR A 22 -12.18 8.20 -33.39
N TYR A 23 -12.12 7.98 -32.07
CA TYR A 23 -11.84 6.64 -31.54
C TYR A 23 -13.11 5.78 -31.60
N ASP A 24 -13.11 4.80 -32.49
CA ASP A 24 -14.21 3.86 -32.71
C ASP A 24 -14.26 2.71 -31.68
N GLY A 25 -13.47 2.80 -30.61
CA GLY A 25 -13.35 1.74 -29.60
C GLY A 25 -12.31 0.67 -29.96
N SER A 26 -11.74 0.69 -31.17
CA SER A 26 -10.81 -0.34 -31.65
C SER A 26 -9.36 0.16 -31.62
N TRP A 27 -8.72 0.04 -30.46
CA TRP A 27 -7.27 0.28 -30.32
C TRP A 27 -6.44 -0.55 -31.31
N GLN A 28 -6.96 -1.71 -31.74
CA GLN A 28 -6.30 -2.64 -32.67
C GLN A 28 -5.98 -2.00 -34.02
N ARG A 29 -6.81 -1.06 -34.49
CA ARG A 29 -6.58 -0.36 -35.77
C ARG A 29 -5.47 0.69 -35.69
N LEU A 30 -5.26 1.24 -34.49
CA LEU A 30 -4.23 2.24 -34.24
C LEU A 30 -2.84 1.62 -34.05
N PHE A 31 -2.79 0.35 -33.66
CA PHE A 31 -1.54 -0.37 -33.37
C PHE A 31 -1.56 -1.81 -33.91
N PRO A 32 -1.70 -2.00 -35.25
CA PRO A 32 -1.89 -3.32 -35.85
C PRO A 32 -0.75 -4.30 -35.55
N GLU A 33 0.49 -3.82 -35.48
CA GLU A 33 1.68 -4.62 -35.14
C GLU A 33 1.72 -5.06 -33.67
N TRP A 34 1.02 -4.36 -32.78
CA TRP A 34 0.96 -4.68 -31.35
C TRP A 34 -0.23 -5.57 -30.97
N VAL A 35 -1.15 -5.83 -31.91
CA VAL A 35 -2.40 -6.54 -31.63
C VAL A 35 -2.14 -7.90 -30.99
N GLN A 36 -1.24 -8.70 -31.57
CA GLN A 36 -0.94 -10.03 -31.05
C GLN A 36 -0.28 -9.95 -29.67
N ILE A 37 0.70 -9.06 -29.49
CA ILE A 37 1.42 -8.88 -28.22
C ILE A 37 0.45 -8.51 -27.10
N ILE A 38 -0.41 -7.52 -27.33
CA ILE A 38 -1.37 -7.04 -26.33
C ILE A 38 -2.44 -8.12 -26.04
N GLN A 39 -2.90 -8.86 -27.04
CA GLN A 39 -3.86 -9.96 -26.83
C GLN A 39 -3.24 -11.10 -26.01
N ASP A 40 -1.98 -11.43 -26.28
CA ASP A 40 -1.25 -12.46 -25.53
C ASP A 40 -0.97 -11.99 -24.09
N ASP A 41 -0.65 -10.72 -23.88
CA ASP A 41 -0.52 -10.13 -22.53
C ASP A 41 -1.85 -10.16 -21.77
N ILE A 42 -2.97 -9.80 -22.41
CA ILE A 42 -4.32 -9.89 -21.81
C ILE A 42 -4.62 -11.34 -21.43
N ARG A 43 -4.36 -12.30 -22.32
CA ARG A 43 -4.56 -13.73 -22.05
C ARG A 43 -3.65 -14.19 -20.91
N SER A 44 -2.38 -13.78 -20.89
CA SER A 44 -1.43 -14.09 -19.83
C SER A 44 -1.89 -13.52 -18.49
N ALA A 45 -2.41 -12.30 -18.45
CA ALA A 45 -2.90 -11.68 -17.22
C ALA A 45 -4.12 -12.42 -16.63
N GLN A 46 -4.99 -12.96 -17.49
CA GLN A 46 -6.16 -13.73 -17.07
C GLN A 46 -5.82 -15.16 -16.64
N THR A 47 -4.89 -15.81 -17.35
CA THR A 47 -4.55 -17.24 -17.15
C THR A 47 -3.46 -17.45 -16.10
N ASN A 48 -2.53 -16.51 -15.97
CA ASN A 48 -1.47 -16.53 -14.97
C ASN A 48 -1.39 -15.17 -14.27
N PRO A 49 -2.37 -14.86 -13.41
CA PRO A 49 -2.34 -13.61 -12.66
C PRO A 49 -1.11 -13.62 -11.75
N ARG A 50 -0.10 -12.84 -12.13
CA ARG A 50 1.06 -12.59 -11.27
C ARG A 50 0.52 -11.95 -10.01
N ARG A 51 0.68 -12.60 -8.85
CA ARG A 51 0.44 -11.94 -7.58
C ARG A 51 1.34 -10.72 -7.54
N ALA A 52 0.74 -9.54 -7.39
CA ALA A 52 1.49 -8.33 -7.14
C ALA A 52 2.34 -8.59 -5.89
N ARG A 53 3.64 -8.80 -6.12
CA ARG A 53 4.59 -8.91 -5.02
C ARG A 53 4.75 -7.50 -4.50
N ASN A 54 4.81 -7.34 -3.18
CA ASN A 54 5.11 -6.02 -2.62
C ASN A 54 6.41 -5.52 -3.26
N PRO A 55 6.39 -4.31 -3.86
CA PRO A 55 7.58 -3.77 -4.45
C PRO A 55 8.67 -3.70 -3.38
N SER A 56 9.86 -4.19 -3.71
CA SER A 56 11.02 -4.08 -2.83
C SER A 56 11.23 -2.63 -2.38
N ASP A 57 11.80 -2.40 -1.21
CA ASP A 57 12.07 -1.06 -0.67
C ASP A 57 12.79 -0.16 -1.68
N ILE A 58 13.73 -0.71 -2.47
CA ILE A 58 14.43 0.01 -3.56
C ILE A 58 13.44 0.54 -4.61
N TYR A 59 12.51 -0.30 -5.07
CA TYR A 59 11.49 0.10 -6.04
C TYR A 59 10.54 1.16 -5.43
N GLN A 60 10.18 1.01 -4.16
CA GLN A 60 9.40 2.03 -3.46
C GLN A 60 10.20 3.34 -3.34
N THR A 61 11.53 3.29 -3.20
CA THR A 61 12.34 4.51 -3.10
C THR A 61 12.36 5.38 -4.34
N ALA A 62 12.08 4.79 -5.51
CA ALA A 62 11.97 5.52 -6.77
C ALA A 62 10.64 6.30 -6.90
N HIS A 63 9.64 6.01 -6.06
CA HIS A 63 8.37 6.74 -6.07
C HIS A 63 8.45 8.03 -5.23
N PRO A 64 7.69 9.08 -5.59
CA PRO A 64 7.53 10.26 -4.75
C PRO A 64 7.02 9.89 -3.36
N GLU A 65 7.44 10.60 -2.30
CA GLU A 65 7.09 10.27 -0.91
C GLU A 65 5.59 10.09 -0.66
N GLN A 66 4.77 10.88 -1.36
CA GLN A 66 3.31 10.83 -1.27
C GLN A 66 2.72 9.53 -1.86
N ALA A 67 3.41 8.90 -2.82
CA ALA A 67 3.03 7.65 -3.48
C ALA A 67 3.69 6.40 -2.85
N ARG A 68 4.63 6.57 -1.92
CA ARG A 68 5.28 5.49 -1.16
C ARG A 68 4.43 4.96 -0.01
N ARG A 69 3.27 5.57 0.25
CA ARG A 69 2.46 5.26 1.43
C ARG A 69 1.71 3.94 1.20
N GLN A 70 1.93 3.01 2.12
CA GLN A 70 1.01 1.89 2.33
C GLN A 70 -0.38 2.51 2.59
N VAL A 71 -1.34 2.22 1.71
CA VAL A 71 -2.71 2.72 1.85
C VAL A 71 -3.34 1.97 3.02
N VAL A 72 -3.26 2.57 4.20
CA VAL A 72 -4.09 2.16 5.34
C VAL A 72 -5.50 2.68 5.04
N PRO A 73 -6.52 1.83 5.00
CA PRO A 73 -7.90 2.29 4.82
C PRO A 73 -8.26 3.34 5.88
N GLU A 74 -8.98 4.39 5.50
CA GLU A 74 -9.31 5.54 6.36
C GLU A 74 -10.07 5.15 7.65
N HIS A 75 -10.68 3.97 7.67
CA HIS A 75 -11.43 3.43 8.81
C HIS A 75 -10.84 2.14 9.40
N ALA A 76 -9.60 1.78 9.04
CA ALA A 76 -8.96 0.60 9.61
C ALA A 76 -8.61 0.84 11.09
N SER A 77 -8.99 -0.09 11.97
CA SER A 77 -8.54 -0.05 13.36
C SER A 77 -7.03 -0.34 13.44
N SER A 78 -6.37 0.09 14.52
CA SER A 78 -4.96 -0.24 14.74
C SER A 78 -4.71 -1.75 14.72
N GLN A 79 -5.67 -2.53 15.18
CA GLN A 79 -5.60 -3.99 15.19
C GLN A 79 -5.77 -4.59 13.79
N ASP A 80 -6.59 -3.99 12.93
CA ASP A 80 -6.72 -4.39 11.52
C ASP A 80 -5.39 -4.15 10.77
N VAL A 81 -4.74 -3.01 11.02
CA VAL A 81 -3.43 -2.70 10.44
C VAL A 81 -2.34 -3.65 10.92
N LEU A 82 -2.32 -3.98 12.22
CA LEU A 82 -1.34 -4.92 12.76
C LEU A 82 -1.56 -6.34 12.22
N SER A 83 -2.81 -6.77 12.12
CA SER A 83 -3.13 -8.11 11.60
C SER A 83 -2.84 -8.25 10.11
N SER A 84 -3.09 -7.19 9.32
CA SER A 84 -2.74 -7.17 7.89
C SER A 84 -1.23 -7.16 7.68
N ALA A 85 -0.50 -6.32 8.42
CA ALA A 85 0.96 -6.27 8.37
C ALA A 85 1.61 -7.60 8.79
N LEU A 86 1.05 -8.27 9.81
CA LEU A 86 1.51 -9.60 10.24
C LEU A 86 1.32 -10.64 9.12
N ARG A 87 0.13 -10.70 8.53
CA ARG A 87 -0.17 -11.61 7.40
C ARG A 87 0.73 -11.34 6.20
N GLU A 88 0.96 -10.08 5.89
CA GLU A 88 1.83 -9.65 4.80
C GLU A 88 3.29 -10.04 5.05
N THR A 89 3.79 -9.80 6.26
CA THR A 89 5.16 -10.16 6.67
C THR A 89 5.39 -11.66 6.56
N VAL A 90 4.45 -12.45 7.09
CA VAL A 90 4.50 -13.92 7.01
C VAL A 90 4.37 -14.39 5.56
N GLY A 91 3.45 -13.82 4.78
CA GLY A 91 3.32 -14.15 3.36
C GLY A 91 4.58 -13.85 2.56
N SER A 92 5.28 -12.76 2.87
CA SER A 92 6.56 -12.42 2.26
C SER A 92 7.65 -13.43 2.63
N ALA A 93 7.76 -13.79 3.91
CA ALA A 93 8.73 -14.75 4.42
C ALA A 93 8.56 -16.15 3.82
N PHE A 94 7.30 -16.59 3.62
CA PHE A 94 6.99 -17.87 2.99
C PHE A 94 6.84 -17.78 1.46
N HIS A 95 7.12 -16.62 0.85
CA HIS A 95 6.94 -16.38 -0.59
C HIS A 95 5.55 -16.81 -1.12
N GLY A 96 4.52 -16.62 -0.30
CA GLY A 96 3.14 -16.97 -0.62
C GLY A 96 2.74 -18.42 -0.32
N ASN A 97 3.67 -19.28 0.09
CA ASN A 97 3.41 -20.68 0.46
C ASN A 97 3.34 -20.86 1.98
N ILE A 98 2.37 -20.20 2.61
CA ILE A 98 2.20 -20.25 4.07
C ILE A 98 1.61 -21.62 4.45
N PRO A 99 2.22 -22.37 5.39
CA PRO A 99 1.63 -23.60 5.90
C PRO A 99 0.29 -23.33 6.60
N ALA A 100 -0.73 -24.18 6.39
CA ALA A 100 -2.07 -24.00 6.97
C ALA A 100 -2.06 -23.88 8.51
N ALA A 101 -1.15 -24.59 9.19
CA ALA A 101 -0.96 -24.48 10.64
C ALA A 101 -0.47 -23.09 11.07
N VAL A 102 0.37 -22.44 10.26
CA VAL A 102 0.84 -21.07 10.50
C VAL A 102 -0.31 -20.09 10.22
N GLU A 103 -0.99 -20.26 9.08
CA GLU A 103 -2.10 -19.41 8.68
C GLU A 103 -3.24 -19.37 9.72
N ALA A 104 -3.60 -20.52 10.29
CA ALA A 104 -4.60 -20.63 11.35
C ALA A 104 -4.23 -19.83 12.61
N ASN A 105 -2.94 -19.70 12.91
CA ASN A 105 -2.45 -19.01 14.10
C ASN A 105 -2.19 -17.51 13.88
N LEU A 106 -2.14 -17.02 12.64
CA LEU A 106 -1.89 -15.59 12.34
C LEU A 106 -2.98 -14.67 12.88
N SER A 107 -4.22 -15.16 12.98
CA SER A 107 -5.33 -14.40 13.53
C SER A 107 -5.49 -14.55 15.05
N SER A 108 -4.58 -15.26 15.71
CA SER A 108 -4.60 -15.38 17.18
C SER A 108 -4.18 -14.05 17.83
N SER A 109 -4.81 -13.71 18.94
CA SER A 109 -4.45 -12.53 19.73
C SER A 109 -2.98 -12.58 20.18
N SER A 110 -2.50 -13.76 20.57
CA SER A 110 -1.10 -13.99 20.95
C SER A 110 -0.12 -13.64 19.83
N ALA A 111 -0.41 -14.02 18.58
CA ALA A 111 0.45 -13.70 17.46
C ALA A 111 0.47 -12.18 17.18
N THR A 112 -0.68 -11.52 17.23
CA THR A 112 -0.76 -10.07 17.04
C THR A 112 -0.08 -9.29 18.17
N SER A 113 -0.19 -9.74 19.42
CA SER A 113 0.48 -9.13 20.57
C SER A 113 2.00 -9.26 20.49
N ALA A 114 2.51 -10.46 20.20
CA ALA A 114 3.94 -10.70 20.02
C ALA A 114 4.51 -9.86 18.86
N PHE A 115 3.75 -9.72 17.77
CA PHE A 115 4.13 -8.87 16.65
C PHE A 115 4.16 -7.38 17.04
N SER A 116 3.19 -6.91 17.83
CA SER A 116 3.18 -5.54 18.38
C SER A 116 4.40 -5.27 19.26
N GLU A 117 4.74 -6.18 20.17
CA GLU A 117 5.90 -6.03 21.06
C GLU A 117 7.21 -5.99 20.27
N LEU A 118 7.31 -6.79 19.20
CA LEU A 118 8.46 -6.78 18.30
C LEU A 118 8.57 -5.46 17.55
N LEU A 119 7.45 -4.89 17.08
CA LEU A 119 7.41 -3.58 16.44
C LEU A 119 7.82 -2.48 17.43
N ASP A 120 7.27 -2.46 18.64
CA ASP A 120 7.63 -1.48 19.67
C ASP A 120 9.13 -1.54 19.97
N SER A 121 9.69 -2.75 20.13
CA SER A 121 11.13 -2.95 20.35
C SER A 121 11.99 -2.49 19.17
N ALA A 122 11.54 -2.76 17.94
CA ALA A 122 12.25 -2.34 16.74
C ALA A 122 12.25 -0.82 16.57
N ILE A 123 11.12 -0.16 16.86
CA ILE A 123 10.98 1.29 16.84
C ILE A 123 11.91 1.91 17.89
N GLN A 124 11.89 1.40 19.12
CA GLN A 124 12.73 1.93 20.19
C GLN A 124 14.22 1.83 19.86
N ARG A 125 14.67 0.67 19.36
CA ARG A 125 16.05 0.50 18.89
C ARG A 125 16.39 1.46 17.75
N ARG A 126 15.46 1.72 16.83
CA ARG A 126 15.69 2.66 15.72
C ARG A 126 15.85 4.09 16.23
N LEU A 127 15.01 4.50 17.19
CA LEU A 127 15.11 5.82 17.82
C LEU A 127 16.42 5.98 18.58
N ASP A 128 16.85 4.95 19.33
CA ASP A 128 18.12 4.97 20.05
C ASP A 128 19.35 5.07 19.12
N GLN A 129 19.22 4.60 17.87
CA GLN A 129 20.28 4.64 16.85
C GLN A 129 20.21 5.87 15.95
N ASP A 130 19.15 6.65 16.01
CA ASP A 130 18.90 7.79 15.15
C ASP A 130 19.44 9.07 15.80
N ASN A 131 20.63 9.50 15.36
CA ASN A 131 21.27 10.70 15.88
C ASN A 131 20.52 11.99 15.53
N ASP A 132 19.66 11.96 14.51
CA ASP A 132 18.88 13.11 14.06
C ASP A 132 17.48 13.15 14.70
N TYR A 133 17.16 12.20 15.58
CA TYR A 133 15.88 12.17 16.27
C TYR A 133 15.75 13.34 17.24
N ASP A 134 14.83 14.25 16.93
CA ASP A 134 14.46 15.37 17.79
C ASP A 134 13.08 15.12 18.45
N PRO A 135 13.04 14.84 19.76
CA PRO A 135 11.79 14.63 20.51
C PRO A 135 10.80 15.78 20.41
N SER A 136 11.28 17.02 20.23
CA SER A 136 10.44 18.21 20.17
C SER A 136 9.62 18.29 18.87
N ARG A 137 10.15 17.74 17.78
CA ARG A 137 9.46 17.65 16.48
C ARG A 137 8.42 16.53 16.45
N TYR A 138 8.60 15.49 17.27
CA TYR A 138 7.76 14.30 17.26
C TYR A 138 7.15 13.99 18.65
N PRO A 139 6.24 14.85 19.15
CA PRO A 139 5.73 14.76 20.51
C PRO A 139 4.96 13.45 20.80
N ASN A 140 4.28 12.88 19.79
CA ASN A 140 3.54 11.62 19.95
C ASN A 140 4.46 10.41 20.08
N ILE A 141 5.55 10.39 19.30
CA ILE A 141 6.58 9.35 19.38
C ILE A 141 7.29 9.46 20.73
N ASN A 142 7.65 10.69 21.10
CA ASN A 142 8.30 10.96 22.36
C ASN A 142 7.43 10.53 23.55
N ARG A 143 6.13 10.82 23.56
CA ARG A 143 5.23 10.40 24.63
C ARG A 143 5.16 8.88 24.79
N ARG A 144 5.24 8.13 23.70
CA ARG A 144 5.08 6.66 23.69
C ARG A 144 6.39 5.94 23.99
N TYR A 145 7.53 6.48 23.54
CA TYR A 145 8.83 5.79 23.58
C TYR A 145 9.91 6.55 24.37
N SER A 146 9.60 7.71 24.97
CA SER A 146 10.49 8.35 25.95
C SER A 146 10.78 7.37 27.08
N ARG A 147 12.06 7.24 27.41
CA ARG A 147 12.53 6.50 28.58
C ARG A 147 11.80 6.98 29.85
N LYS A 148 11.36 6.02 30.66
CA LYS A 148 11.40 6.20 32.11
C LYS A 148 12.83 6.00 32.58
#